data_AF-A0A0W8CN15-F1
#
_entry.id   AF-A0A0W8CN15-F1
#
_cell.length_a   1.000
_cell.length_b   1.000
_cell.length_c   1.000
_cell.angle_alpha   90.00
_cell.angle_beta   90.00
_cell.angle_gamma   90.00
#
_symmetry.space_group_name_H-M   'P 1'
#
loop_
_entity.id
_entity.type
_entity.pdbx_description
1 polymer ?
#
loop_
_entity_poly.entity_id
_entity_poly.type
_entity_poly.pdbx_seq_one_letter_code
_entity_poly.pdbx_strand_id
1 'polypeptide(L)'
;MDKFEKLEIKKAIRREQCRNNQARYRDRQRALQRRMQHEVQQLHEEVQGLKLKRQRLRFKEKTNRSAWSIVSDVFRLLETGFRSPWYMTNTDEMMKHTETRQILTELQKAFEHDVGMGGLQGVEALVEQLRRYSLYFSDPQMYLQRVEELVRGVVTATPGSN
;
A
#
# COMPACT_ATOMS: atom_id res chain seq x y z
N MET A 1 14.78 -62.95 -54.63
CA MET A 1 14.37 -62.78 -53.22
C MET A 1 13.11 -63.57 -52.95
N ASP A 2 13.22 -64.55 -52.06
CA ASP A 2 12.14 -65.42 -51.64
C ASP A 2 11.06 -64.65 -50.86
N LYS A 3 9.82 -65.12 -50.89
CA LYS A 3 8.66 -64.50 -50.27
C LYS A 3 8.80 -64.46 -48.73
N PHE A 4 9.48 -65.45 -48.14
CA PHE A 4 9.79 -65.50 -46.71
C PHE A 4 10.78 -64.42 -46.26
N GLU A 5 11.83 -64.20 -47.03
CA GLU A 5 12.86 -63.20 -46.73
C GLU A 5 12.27 -61.79 -46.70
N LYS A 6 11.41 -61.46 -47.67
CA LYS A 6 10.66 -60.18 -47.70
C LYS A 6 9.74 -60.01 -46.48
N LEU A 7 9.17 -61.10 -45.96
CA LEU A 7 8.28 -61.07 -44.80
C LEU A 7 9.06 -60.81 -43.51
N GLU A 8 10.22 -61.45 -43.34
CA GLU A 8 11.09 -61.23 -42.17
C GLU A 8 11.66 -59.81 -42.13
N ILE A 9 12.07 -59.27 -43.29
CA ILE A 9 12.50 -57.86 -43.40
C ILE A 9 11.36 -56.92 -42.97
N LYS A 10 10.12 -57.14 -43.45
CA LYS A 10 8.96 -56.31 -43.04
C LYS A 10 8.66 -56.40 -41.54
N LYS A 11 8.78 -57.59 -40.94
CA LYS A 11 8.62 -57.77 -39.48
C LYS A 11 9.71 -57.04 -38.71
N ALA A 12 10.96 -57.11 -39.16
CA ALA A 12 12.09 -56.41 -38.55
C ALA A 12 11.88 -54.89 -38.57
N ILE A 13 11.48 -54.33 -39.72
CA ILE A 13 11.15 -52.90 -39.87
C ILE A 13 10.01 -52.50 -38.92
N ARG A 14 8.94 -53.30 -38.85
CA ARG A 14 7.81 -52.98 -37.95
C ARG A 14 8.23 -53.01 -36.48
N ARG A 15 9.08 -53.97 -36.08
CA ARG A 15 9.63 -54.03 -34.71
C ARG A 15 10.48 -52.80 -34.40
N GLU A 16 11.34 -52.38 -35.32
CA GLU A 16 12.14 -51.15 -35.21
C GLU A 16 11.26 -49.91 -35.03
N GLN A 17 10.22 -49.78 -35.87
CA GLN A 17 9.27 -48.68 -35.79
C GLN A 17 8.50 -48.68 -34.46
N CYS A 18 8.07 -49.84 -33.98
CA CYS A 18 7.43 -49.96 -32.67
C CYS A 18 8.37 -49.54 -31.54
N ARG A 19 9.65 -49.97 -31.57
CA ARG A 19 10.66 -49.54 -30.59
C ARG A 19 10.84 -48.02 -30.59
N ASN A 20 11.02 -47.42 -31.76
CA ASN A 20 11.22 -45.98 -31.92
C ASN A 20 9.98 -45.18 -31.49
N ASN A 21 8.78 -45.62 -31.86
CA ASN A 21 7.54 -44.96 -31.46
C ASN A 21 7.32 -45.05 -29.95
N GLN A 22 7.65 -46.18 -29.33
CA GLN A 22 7.52 -46.35 -27.89
C GLN A 22 8.56 -45.55 -27.11
N ALA A 23 9.79 -45.44 -27.61
CA ALA A 23 10.80 -44.53 -27.05
C ALA A 23 10.32 -43.08 -27.12
N ARG A 24 9.85 -42.62 -28.29
CA ARG A 24 9.30 -41.26 -28.47
C ARG A 24 8.09 -41.00 -27.59
N TYR A 25 7.21 -41.99 -27.39
CA TYR A 25 6.08 -41.85 -26.47
C TYR A 25 6.54 -41.64 -25.02
N ARG A 26 7.49 -42.46 -24.54
CA ARG A 26 8.07 -42.32 -23.20
C ARG A 26 8.79 -40.99 -23.02
N ASP A 27 9.48 -40.50 -24.04
CA ASP A 27 10.17 -39.21 -23.98
C ASP A 27 9.18 -38.04 -23.90
N ARG A 28 8.10 -38.10 -24.68
CA ARG A 28 7.03 -37.09 -24.60
C ARG A 28 6.36 -37.08 -23.23
N GLN A 29 6.07 -38.25 -22.65
CA GLN A 29 5.52 -38.32 -21.29
C GLN A 29 6.48 -37.74 -20.25
N ARG A 30 7.77 -38.08 -20.30
CA ARG A 30 8.78 -37.53 -19.40
C ARG A 30 8.96 -36.02 -19.55
N ALA A 31 8.89 -35.50 -20.78
CA ALA A 31 8.95 -34.07 -21.04
C ALA A 31 7.73 -33.33 -20.45
N LEU A 32 6.53 -33.88 -20.64
CA LEU A 32 5.31 -33.30 -20.08
C LEU A 32 5.34 -33.29 -18.55
N GLN A 33 5.75 -34.40 -17.93
CA GLN A 33 5.86 -34.50 -16.47
C GLN A 33 6.85 -33.48 -15.91
N ARG A 34 8.04 -33.33 -16.54
CA ARG A 34 9.03 -32.33 -16.13
C ARG A 34 8.50 -30.91 -16.26
N ARG A 35 7.78 -30.62 -17.35
CA ARG A 35 7.15 -29.31 -17.57
C ARG A 35 6.13 -29.01 -16.48
N MET A 36 5.24 -29.95 -16.18
CA MET A 36 4.23 -29.79 -15.12
C MET A 36 4.88 -29.55 -13.75
N GLN A 37 5.91 -30.32 -13.40
CA GLN A 37 6.64 -30.12 -12.14
C GLN A 37 7.26 -28.73 -12.06
N HIS A 38 7.83 -28.24 -13.17
CA HIS A 38 8.40 -26.90 -13.22
C HIS A 38 7.32 -25.81 -13.06
N GLU A 39 6.20 -25.92 -13.76
CA GLU A 39 5.08 -24.96 -13.65
C GLU A 39 4.51 -24.93 -12.23
N VAL A 40 4.35 -26.09 -11.59
CA VAL A 40 3.89 -26.17 -10.18
C VAL A 40 4.88 -25.49 -9.23
N GLN A 41 6.18 -25.69 -9.44
CA GLN A 41 7.23 -25.06 -8.63
C GLN A 41 7.21 -23.53 -8.80
N GLN A 42 7.12 -23.04 -10.04
CA GLN A 42 7.02 -21.60 -10.34
C GLN A 42 5.79 -20.97 -9.68
N LEU A 43 4.64 -21.62 -9.77
CA LEU A 43 3.41 -21.12 -9.13
C LEU A 43 3.55 -21.07 -7.60
N HIS A 44 4.22 -22.06 -6.99
CA HIS A 44 4.48 -22.03 -5.55
C HIS A 44 5.36 -20.83 -5.17
N GLU A 45 6.44 -20.59 -5.92
CA GLU A 45 7.34 -19.45 -5.70
C GLU A 45 6.60 -18.12 -5.85
N GLU A 46 5.77 -17.98 -6.89
CA GLU A 46 4.96 -16.77 -7.11
C GLU A 46 3.97 -16.55 -5.97
N VAL A 47 3.25 -17.59 -5.54
CA VAL A 47 2.31 -17.50 -4.41
C VAL A 47 3.04 -17.11 -3.12
N GLN A 48 4.22 -17.66 -2.86
CA GLN A 48 5.02 -17.27 -1.69
C GLN A 48 5.50 -15.82 -1.79
N GLY A 49 5.97 -15.39 -2.97
CA GLY A 49 6.34 -14.00 -3.24
C GLY A 49 5.18 -13.02 -3.01
N LEU A 50 3.98 -13.36 -3.48
CA LEU A 50 2.77 -12.57 -3.27
C LEU A 50 2.36 -12.54 -1.79
N LYS A 51 2.46 -13.66 -1.06
CA LYS A 51 2.21 -13.69 0.39
C LYS A 51 3.16 -12.77 1.15
N LEU A 52 4.46 -12.81 0.83
CA LEU A 52 5.46 -11.94 1.42
C LEU A 52 5.19 -10.46 1.10
N LYS A 53 4.84 -10.14 -0.15
CA LYS A 53 4.47 -8.77 -0.56
C LYS A 53 3.23 -8.29 0.21
N ARG A 54 2.21 -9.12 0.34
CA ARG A 54 1.01 -8.81 1.14
C ARG A 54 1.33 -8.60 2.61
N GLN A 55 2.20 -9.43 3.18
CA GLN A 55 2.66 -9.28 4.57
C GLN A 55 3.40 -7.97 4.76
N ARG A 56 4.33 -7.63 3.86
CA ARG A 56 5.06 -6.36 3.86
C ARG A 56 4.11 -5.17 3.77
N LEU A 57 3.09 -5.21 2.91
CA LEU A 57 2.08 -4.16 2.81
C LEU A 57 1.28 -4.01 4.11
N ARG A 58 0.84 -5.12 4.71
CA ARG A 58 0.17 -5.12 6.02
C ARG A 58 1.04 -4.57 7.15
N PHE A 59 2.34 -4.87 7.15
CA PHE A 59 3.25 -4.30 8.15
C PHE A 59 3.55 -2.83 7.84
N LYS A 60 3.69 -2.43 6.57
CA LYS A 60 3.82 -1.02 6.17
C LYS A 60 2.60 -0.20 6.62
N GLU A 61 1.41 -0.75 6.49
CA GLU A 61 0.15 -0.19 6.98
C GLU A 61 0.11 -0.05 8.51
N LYS A 62 0.75 -0.98 9.25
CA LYS A 62 0.91 -0.90 10.72
C LYS A 62 2.05 0.03 11.17
N THR A 63 3.05 0.27 10.34
CA THR A 63 4.19 1.18 10.63
C THR A 63 3.95 2.61 10.14
N ASN A 64 2.99 2.83 9.24
CA ASN A 64 2.40 4.16 9.09
C ASN A 64 1.74 4.50 10.42
N ARG A 65 2.02 5.68 10.98
CA ARG A 65 1.32 6.20 12.16
C ARG A 65 -0.16 5.83 12.02
N SER A 66 -0.75 5.19 13.03
CA SER A 66 -2.18 4.86 12.96
C SER A 66 -2.94 6.15 12.68
N ALA A 67 -4.03 6.07 11.91
CA ALA A 67 -4.84 7.24 11.63
C ALA A 67 -5.26 7.97 12.94
N TRP A 68 -5.41 7.22 14.03
CA TRP A 68 -5.59 7.72 15.40
C TRP A 68 -4.41 8.55 15.93
N SER A 69 -3.16 8.13 15.69
CA SER A 69 -1.97 8.91 16.01
C SER A 69 -1.96 10.21 15.21
N ILE A 70 -2.24 10.13 13.90
CA ILE A 70 -2.27 11.31 13.03
C ILE A 70 -3.33 12.31 13.51
N VAL A 71 -4.56 11.84 13.77
CA VAL A 71 -5.64 12.68 14.31
C VAL A 71 -5.25 13.27 15.67
N SER A 72 -4.68 12.49 16.58
CA SER A 72 -4.22 12.99 17.88
C SER A 72 -3.13 14.06 17.74
N ASP A 73 -2.21 13.89 16.80
CA ASP A 73 -1.14 14.85 16.52
C ASP A 73 -1.67 16.16 15.93
N VAL A 74 -2.70 16.06 15.07
CA VAL A 74 -3.40 17.23 14.51
C VAL A 74 -4.15 18.00 15.59
N PHE A 75 -4.89 17.33 16.46
CA PHE A 75 -5.61 18.00 17.55
C PHE A 75 -4.68 18.59 18.60
N ARG A 76 -3.57 17.91 18.91
CA ARG A 76 -2.51 18.48 19.76
C ARG A 76 -1.89 19.71 19.11
N LEU A 77 -1.65 19.69 17.80
CA LEU A 77 -1.21 20.88 17.08
C LEU A 77 -2.22 22.02 17.23
N LEU A 78 -3.50 21.76 17.01
CA LEU A 78 -4.54 22.77 17.12
C LEU A 78 -4.51 23.43 18.50
N GLU A 79 -4.51 22.62 19.55
CA GLU A 79 -4.47 23.07 20.94
C GLU A 79 -3.21 23.90 21.25
N THR A 80 -2.03 23.46 20.78
CA THR A 80 -0.77 24.21 20.96
C THR A 80 -0.69 25.47 20.12
N GLY A 81 -1.10 25.41 18.85
CA GLY A 81 -1.03 26.50 17.88
C GLY A 81 -1.93 27.68 18.27
N PHE A 82 -3.16 27.40 18.73
CA PHE A 82 -4.07 28.43 19.25
C PHE A 82 -3.48 29.19 20.44
N ARG A 83 -2.64 28.54 21.27
CA ARG A 83 -2.02 29.16 22.44
C ARG A 83 -0.73 29.92 22.18
N SER A 84 -0.01 29.63 21.09
CA SER A 84 1.16 30.34 20.53
C SER A 84 1.79 29.51 19.42
N PRO A 85 2.26 30.07 18.27
CA PRO A 85 2.33 31.48 17.87
C PRO A 85 1.28 31.90 16.81
N TRP A 86 0.13 31.22 16.69
CA TRP A 86 -0.80 31.44 15.56
C TRP A 86 -1.64 32.71 15.69
N TYR A 87 -1.66 33.34 16.87
CA TYR A 87 -2.19 34.70 17.07
C TYR A 87 -1.30 35.78 16.44
N MET A 88 -0.17 35.44 15.82
CA MET A 88 0.68 36.43 15.17
C MET A 88 0.05 36.97 13.87
N THR A 89 -0.01 38.30 13.79
CA THR A 89 -0.51 39.06 12.63
C THR A 89 0.37 38.91 11.39
N ASN A 90 1.57 38.34 11.50
CA ASN A 90 2.45 38.05 10.37
C ASN A 90 2.83 36.56 10.31
N THR A 91 2.57 35.91 9.17
CA THR A 91 2.94 34.52 8.89
C THR A 91 4.45 34.33 8.91
N ASP A 92 5.24 35.34 8.53
CA ASP A 92 6.70 35.28 8.53
C ASP A 92 7.26 35.23 9.96
N GLU A 93 6.64 35.97 10.90
CA GLU A 93 6.98 35.89 12.33
C GLU A 93 6.57 34.54 12.93
N MET A 94 5.38 34.03 12.58
CA MET A 94 4.92 32.70 13.00
C MET A 94 5.89 31.60 12.55
N MET A 95 6.37 31.67 11.31
CA MET A 95 7.32 30.71 10.74
C MET A 95 8.73 30.81 11.34
N LYS A 96 9.07 31.84 12.12
CA LYS A 96 10.35 31.87 12.87
C LYS A 96 10.36 30.90 14.05
N HIS A 97 9.19 30.46 14.52
CA HIS A 97 9.09 29.47 15.60
C HIS A 97 9.40 28.05 15.11
N THR A 98 10.47 27.47 15.64
CA THR A 98 10.96 26.13 15.27
C THR A 98 9.90 25.04 15.43
N GLU A 99 9.12 25.09 16.51
CA GLU A 99 8.03 24.14 16.78
C GLU A 99 6.94 24.22 15.71
N THR A 100 6.55 25.43 15.32
CA THR A 100 5.54 25.63 14.25
C THR A 100 6.03 25.07 12.92
N ARG A 101 7.29 25.32 12.55
CA ARG A 101 7.87 24.74 11.32
C ARG A 101 7.91 23.22 11.35
N GLN A 102 8.34 22.64 12.46
CA GLN A 102 8.41 21.17 12.62
C GLN A 102 7.03 20.55 12.48
N ILE A 103 6.04 21.10 13.17
CA ILE A 103 4.70 20.55 13.14
C ILE A 103 4.06 20.71 11.76
N LEU A 104 4.22 21.86 11.09
CA LEU A 104 3.74 22.05 9.71
C LEU A 104 4.38 21.05 8.73
N THR A 105 5.68 20.77 8.91
CA THR A 105 6.40 19.79 8.10
C THR A 105 5.87 18.37 8.36
N GLU A 106 5.56 18.03 9.61
CA GLU A 106 4.94 16.75 9.97
C GLU A 106 3.54 16.61 9.38
N LEU A 107 2.72 17.67 9.44
CA LEU A 107 1.39 17.68 8.83
C LEU A 107 1.46 17.51 7.30
N GLN A 108 2.34 18.23 6.63
CA GLN A 108 2.52 18.11 5.17
C GLN A 108 2.90 16.68 4.77
N LYS A 109 3.76 16.03 5.55
CA LYS A 109 4.11 14.61 5.34
C LYS A 109 2.94 13.67 5.64
N ALA A 110 2.14 13.96 6.66
CA ALA A 110 1.00 13.13 7.05
C ALA A 110 -0.18 13.24 6.07
N PHE A 111 -0.37 14.41 5.45
CA PHE A 111 -1.48 14.75 4.56
C PHE A 111 -1.09 14.85 3.09
N GLU A 112 -0.03 14.13 2.68
CA GLU A 112 0.66 14.23 1.38
C GLU A 112 -0.28 14.30 0.14
N HIS A 113 -1.54 13.84 0.23
CA HIS A 113 -2.48 13.86 -0.90
C HIS A 113 -3.93 14.30 -0.62
N ASP A 114 -4.41 14.43 0.62
CA ASP A 114 -5.81 14.85 0.85
C ASP A 114 -6.05 15.26 2.31
N VAL A 115 -6.32 16.54 2.55
CA VAL A 115 -6.87 17.02 3.82
C VAL A 115 -7.96 18.03 3.50
N GLY A 116 -9.11 17.85 4.14
CA GLY A 116 -10.24 18.77 4.01
C GLY A 116 -10.82 19.15 5.37
N MET A 117 -11.17 20.42 5.54
CA MET A 117 -11.89 20.93 6.70
C MET A 117 -13.07 21.78 6.22
N GLY A 118 -14.28 21.21 6.29
CA GLY A 118 -15.47 21.84 5.70
C GLY A 118 -15.30 22.02 4.19
N GLY A 119 -15.31 23.27 3.72
CA GLY A 119 -15.07 23.62 2.30
C GLY A 119 -13.60 23.84 1.94
N LEU A 120 -12.66 23.73 2.89
CA LEU A 120 -11.23 23.93 2.65
C LEU A 120 -10.57 22.62 2.23
N GLN A 121 -9.63 22.70 1.28
CA GLN A 121 -8.82 21.56 0.85
C GLN A 121 -7.34 21.94 0.83
N GLY A 122 -6.49 21.04 1.33
CA GLY A 122 -5.05 21.21 1.41
C GLY A 122 -4.55 21.78 2.74
N VAL A 123 -3.29 21.45 3.07
CA VAL A 123 -2.66 21.81 4.35
C VAL A 123 -2.52 23.33 4.50
N GLU A 124 -2.18 24.04 3.42
CA GLU A 124 -2.00 25.50 3.47
C GLU A 124 -3.31 26.24 3.78
N ALA A 125 -4.41 25.85 3.12
CA ALA A 125 -5.72 26.42 3.37
C ALA A 125 -6.20 26.17 4.81
N LEU A 126 -5.93 24.99 5.35
CA LEU A 126 -6.21 24.65 6.74
C LEU A 126 -5.41 25.54 7.71
N VAL A 127 -4.11 25.70 7.46
CA VAL A 127 -3.21 26.49 8.33
C VAL A 127 -3.65 27.95 8.38
N GLU A 128 -3.96 28.56 7.24
CA GLU A 128 -4.42 29.94 7.18
C GLU A 128 -5.77 30.12 7.89
N GLN A 129 -6.68 29.15 7.79
CA GLN A 129 -7.97 29.22 8.50
C GLN A 129 -7.81 29.17 10.02
N LEU A 130 -6.96 28.27 10.52
CA LEU A 130 -6.70 28.15 11.96
C LEU A 130 -6.01 29.39 12.51
N ARG A 131 -5.14 30.02 11.72
CA ARG A 131 -4.55 31.32 12.05
C ARG A 131 -5.62 32.40 12.17
N ARG A 132 -6.56 32.48 11.23
CA ARG A 132 -7.70 33.41 11.32
C ARG A 132 -8.53 33.16 12.57
N TYR A 133 -8.81 31.90 12.90
CA TYR A 133 -9.50 31.57 14.15
C TYR A 133 -8.73 32.07 15.38
N SER A 134 -7.41 31.92 15.41
CA SER A 134 -6.55 32.44 16.49
C SER A 134 -6.57 33.97 16.60
N LEU A 135 -6.78 34.69 15.49
CA LEU A 135 -6.84 36.15 15.46
C LEU A 135 -8.22 36.72 15.83
N TYR A 136 -9.29 36.04 15.42
CA TYR A 136 -10.67 36.51 15.62
C TYR A 136 -11.29 36.05 16.93
N PHE A 137 -10.82 34.92 17.49
CA PHE A 137 -11.30 34.39 18.75
C PHE A 137 -10.22 34.55 19.82
N SER A 138 -10.63 34.96 21.04
CA SER A 138 -9.69 35.30 22.12
C SER A 138 -8.98 34.09 22.73
N ASP A 139 -9.64 32.94 22.79
CA ASP A 139 -9.09 31.65 23.22
C ASP A 139 -9.88 30.52 22.52
N PRO A 140 -9.66 30.30 21.21
CA PRO A 140 -10.34 29.23 20.50
C PRO A 140 -9.92 27.87 21.05
N GLN A 141 -10.88 27.19 21.67
CA GLN A 141 -10.71 25.81 22.15
C GLN A 141 -11.37 24.85 21.18
N MET A 142 -10.59 23.86 20.73
CA MET A 142 -11.07 22.81 19.84
C MET A 142 -10.64 21.47 20.42
N TYR A 143 -11.62 20.66 20.80
CA TYR A 143 -11.37 19.32 21.34
C TYR A 143 -11.89 18.27 20.37
N LEU A 144 -11.21 17.12 20.39
CA LEU A 144 -11.62 15.98 19.57
C LEU A 144 -12.82 15.30 20.23
N GLN A 145 -14.00 15.44 19.65
CA GLN A 145 -15.23 14.88 20.22
C GLN A 145 -15.45 13.44 19.77
N ARG A 146 -15.23 13.14 18.48
CA ARG A 146 -15.44 11.81 17.91
C ARG A 146 -14.43 11.52 16.81
N VAL A 147 -14.03 10.26 16.71
CA VAL A 147 -13.22 9.73 15.62
C VAL A 147 -13.87 8.46 15.14
N GLU A 148 -14.11 8.36 13.83
CA GLU A 148 -14.71 7.19 13.21
C GLU A 148 -13.89 6.75 12.02
N GLU A 149 -13.60 5.46 11.93
CA GLU A 149 -13.03 4.84 10.74
C GLU A 149 -14.16 4.48 9.78
N LEU A 150 -14.28 5.22 8.68
CA LEU A 150 -15.31 5.00 7.67
C LEU A 150 -15.03 3.73 6.86
N VAL A 151 -13.77 3.57 6.46
CA VAL A 151 -13.22 2.40 5.79
C VAL A 151 -11.78 2.22 6.25
N ARG A 152 -11.17 1.04 6.01
CA ARG A 152 -9.79 0.78 6.44
C ARG A 152 -8.84 1.89 6.00
N GLY A 153 -8.23 2.57 6.98
CA GLY A 153 -7.26 3.64 6.76
C GLY A 153 -7.85 5.02 6.44
N VAL A 154 -9.18 5.18 6.41
CA VAL A 154 -9.86 6.47 6.24
C VAL A 154 -10.62 6.79 7.52
N VAL A 155 -10.25 7.91 8.14
CA VAL A 155 -10.79 8.34 9.41
C VAL A 155 -11.39 9.73 9.30
N THR A 156 -12.59 9.90 9.83
CA THR A 156 -13.23 11.18 10.05
C THR A 156 -13.14 11.56 11.51
N ALA A 157 -12.71 12.78 11.78
CA ALA A 157 -12.68 13.37 13.10
C ALA A 157 -13.73 14.48 13.19
N THR A 158 -14.57 14.42 14.21
CA THR A 158 -15.55 15.46 14.53
C THR A 158 -14.99 16.32 15.66
N PRO A 159 -14.72 17.62 15.40
CA PRO A 159 -14.36 18.55 16.46
C PRO A 159 -15.59 19.01 17.23
N GLY A 160 -15.44 19.21 18.53
CA GLY A 160 -16.38 19.94 19.36
C GLY A 160 -15.85 21.35 19.70
N SER A 161 -16.76 22.29 19.88
CA SER A 161 -16.51 23.63 20.42
C SER A 161 -17.51 23.90 21.54
N ASN A 162 -17.09 24.61 22.59
CA ASN A 162 -18.00 25.15 23.61
C ASN A 162 -18.75 26.38 23.07
#